data_AF-A0A439DDD5-F1
#
_entry.id   AF-A0A439DDD5-F1
#
_cell.length_a   1.000
_cell.length_b   1.000
_cell.length_c   1.000
_cell.angle_alpha   90.00
_cell.angle_beta   90.00
_cell.angle_gamma   90.00
#
_symmetry.space_group_name_H-M   'P 1'
#
loop_
_entity.id
_entity.type
_entity.pdbx_description
1 polymer ?
#
loop_
_entity_poly.entity_id
_entity_poly.type
_entity_poly.pdbx_seq_one_letter_code
_entity_poly.pdbx_strand_id
1 'polypeptide(L)'
;MDTTPEEELAAKRAREALERLLRPRGELVAEKRAIAQSLAQILGQDQLNSPIYLVNPNEPLSVLDTPQEKQMEFIEAVQKNIRLHEELSRLRSAHKVAISASTASPSSARADAERRLLEEQLECNRLEKERQRLEALNKAYEELGRQPAAALDFLDPKVMFRDCVPFPELPKELVEGFTKDQEPLDREAEELVLRLRKANLCQKLLHENDQHKLKELKAKRPISPKDMPPEAQVEALNAVKNSLVNWIETMLSKAGEGESEEAGGSPNKENENGNFDRDAQLADIEKEYKRHIELRKQIMASMSQLRKLREAPRPQEVVQEPIPGVSSPAGPEPQTYLLTPYLEKLQALSRDQKGLVQEKAHINVTIARQQQETNKTLRRLAQDSKLLSKHTQPKSENPHSGMSFAKATKSIYVTEQIQPWLFAADSAKIATLETVAEAVDGGQMSIEDSMQALDQVSMLQNKGPLQVPKDSDAGSAEGNVECNKHEKSGVGVEKHPEKRPTKDGQKSIWSALDGNLGLINE
;
A
#
# COMPACT_ATOMS: atom_id res chain seq x y z
N MET A 1 -6.61 -20.94 54.53
CA MET A 1 -7.86 -21.63 54.18
C MET A 1 -7.44 -23.02 53.77
N ASP A 2 -7.29 -23.90 54.75
CA ASP A 2 -6.80 -25.26 54.52
C ASP A 2 -7.94 -26.07 53.93
N THR A 3 -7.80 -26.43 52.66
CA THR A 3 -8.75 -27.29 51.94
C THR A 3 -8.84 -28.62 52.66
N THR A 4 -10.04 -29.06 53.01
CA THR A 4 -10.20 -30.34 53.69
C THR A 4 -9.77 -31.47 52.74
N PRO A 5 -9.16 -32.57 53.25
CA PRO A 5 -8.65 -33.64 52.39
C PRO A 5 -9.76 -34.31 51.55
N GLU A 6 -11.02 -34.22 52.00
CA GLU A 6 -12.19 -34.68 51.26
C GLU A 6 -12.54 -33.77 50.06
N GLU A 7 -12.41 -32.45 50.20
CA GLU A 7 -12.61 -31.50 49.10
C GLU A 7 -11.52 -31.64 48.03
N GLU A 8 -10.28 -31.93 48.42
CA GLU A 8 -9.20 -32.21 47.47
C GLU A 8 -9.43 -33.51 46.69
N LEU A 9 -9.95 -34.56 47.34
CA LEU A 9 -10.32 -35.82 46.69
C LEU A 9 -11.50 -35.64 45.74
N ALA A 10 -12.51 -34.85 46.13
CA ALA A 10 -13.64 -34.50 45.27
C ALA A 10 -13.19 -33.67 44.06
N ALA A 11 -12.31 -32.68 44.27
CA ALA A 11 -11.73 -31.87 43.20
C ALA A 11 -10.85 -32.68 42.25
N LYS A 12 -10.09 -33.68 42.75
CA LYS A 12 -9.33 -34.62 41.92
C LYS A 12 -10.25 -35.50 41.08
N ARG A 13 -11.29 -36.08 41.66
CA ARG A 13 -12.30 -36.87 40.90
C ARG A 13 -13.03 -36.03 39.85
N ALA A 14 -13.36 -34.77 40.18
CA ALA A 14 -13.98 -33.85 39.23
C ALA A 14 -13.02 -33.49 38.09
N ARG A 15 -11.74 -33.24 38.38
CA ARG A 15 -10.70 -33.02 37.34
C ARG A 15 -10.51 -34.25 36.47
N GLU A 16 -10.41 -35.44 37.04
CA GLU A 16 -10.31 -36.70 36.28
C GLU A 16 -11.55 -36.96 35.41
N ALA A 17 -12.75 -36.61 35.88
CA ALA A 17 -13.97 -36.69 35.08
C ALA A 17 -13.97 -35.66 33.95
N LEU A 18 -13.51 -34.43 34.22
CA LEU A 18 -13.40 -33.36 33.23
C LEU A 18 -12.32 -33.66 32.19
N GLU A 19 -11.20 -34.25 32.56
CA GLU A 19 -10.14 -34.66 31.63
C GLU A 19 -10.58 -35.80 30.71
N ARG A 20 -11.45 -36.71 31.19
CA ARG A 20 -12.10 -37.72 30.32
C ARG A 20 -13.09 -37.11 29.33
N LEU A 21 -13.69 -35.97 29.68
CA LEU A 21 -14.74 -35.30 28.88
C LEU A 21 -14.19 -34.20 27.97
N LEU A 22 -13.07 -33.59 28.35
CA LEU A 22 -12.47 -32.43 27.68
C LEU A 22 -11.13 -32.82 27.09
N ARG A 23 -11.09 -32.93 25.76
CA ARG A 23 -9.82 -33.09 25.04
C ARG A 23 -8.96 -31.84 25.25
N PRO A 24 -7.68 -31.96 25.64
CA PRO A 24 -6.80 -30.81 25.83
C PRO A 24 -6.63 -30.04 24.52
N ARG A 25 -6.52 -28.71 24.65
CA ARG A 25 -6.46 -27.78 23.51
C ARG A 25 -5.33 -28.12 22.52
N GLY A 26 -4.21 -28.68 23.01
CA GLY A 26 -3.08 -29.10 22.18
C GLY A 26 -3.43 -30.24 21.22
N GLU A 27 -4.15 -31.26 21.68
CA GLU A 27 -4.57 -32.41 20.87
C GLU A 27 -5.58 -31.98 19.80
N LEU A 28 -6.53 -31.10 20.15
CA LEU A 28 -7.49 -30.53 19.19
C LEU A 28 -6.79 -29.73 18.08
N VAL A 29 -5.72 -29.00 18.41
CA VAL A 29 -4.95 -28.25 17.42
C VAL A 29 -4.14 -29.20 16.52
N ALA A 30 -3.59 -30.28 17.08
CA ALA A 30 -2.88 -31.31 16.33
C ALA A 30 -3.81 -32.05 15.36
N GLU A 31 -5.00 -32.46 15.80
CA GLU A 31 -6.01 -33.10 14.95
C GLU A 31 -6.55 -32.15 13.88
N LYS A 32 -6.86 -30.89 14.22
CA LYS A 32 -7.25 -29.89 13.21
C LYS A 32 -6.18 -29.70 12.14
N ARG A 33 -4.90 -29.74 12.53
CA ARG A 33 -3.78 -29.68 11.59
C ARG A 33 -3.69 -30.93 10.72
N ALA A 34 -3.87 -32.12 11.30
CA ALA A 34 -3.89 -33.38 10.56
C ALA A 34 -5.08 -33.46 9.57
N ILE A 35 -6.26 -33.00 9.98
CA ILE A 35 -7.44 -32.90 9.13
C ILE A 35 -7.17 -31.91 7.99
N ALA A 36 -6.68 -30.71 8.30
CA ALA A 36 -6.33 -29.71 7.29
C ALA A 36 -5.29 -30.24 6.29
N GLN A 37 -4.31 -31.03 6.74
CA GLN A 37 -3.34 -31.69 5.87
C GLN A 37 -3.98 -32.75 4.98
N SER A 38 -4.88 -33.57 5.51
CA SER A 38 -5.58 -34.59 4.71
C SER A 38 -6.56 -33.99 3.70
N LEU A 39 -7.24 -32.91 4.09
CA LEU A 39 -8.11 -32.16 3.17
C LEU A 39 -7.28 -31.43 2.10
N ALA A 40 -6.09 -30.94 2.46
CA ALA A 40 -5.17 -30.34 1.50
C ALA A 40 -4.68 -31.36 0.46
N GLN A 41 -4.52 -32.63 0.86
CA GLN A 41 -4.16 -33.71 -0.05
C GLN A 41 -5.31 -34.10 -1.00
N ILE A 42 -6.56 -34.04 -0.53
CA ILE A 42 -7.73 -34.47 -1.32
C ILE A 42 -8.28 -33.34 -2.22
N LEU A 43 -8.38 -32.11 -1.71
CA LEU A 43 -9.01 -30.97 -2.39
C LEU A 43 -8.00 -29.95 -2.97
N GLY A 44 -6.71 -30.09 -2.64
CA GLY A 44 -5.69 -29.09 -2.92
C GLY A 44 -5.71 -27.91 -1.94
N GLN A 45 -4.53 -27.33 -1.67
CA GLN A 45 -4.38 -26.20 -0.73
C GLN A 45 -5.18 -24.95 -1.11
N ASP A 46 -5.50 -24.80 -2.39
CA ASP A 46 -6.16 -23.61 -2.92
C ASP A 46 -7.66 -23.56 -2.59
N GLN A 47 -8.32 -24.72 -2.43
CA GLN A 47 -9.75 -24.78 -2.09
C GLN A 47 -10.02 -24.71 -0.58
N LEU A 48 -9.02 -24.98 0.27
CA LEU A 48 -9.16 -24.87 1.73
C LEU A 48 -9.25 -23.43 2.24
N ASN A 49 -8.78 -22.46 1.46
CA ASN A 49 -8.85 -21.04 1.78
C ASN A 49 -10.17 -20.38 1.30
N SER A 50 -11.01 -21.14 0.61
CA SER A 50 -12.36 -20.76 0.20
C SER A 50 -13.37 -21.42 1.15
N PRO A 51 -14.53 -20.80 1.47
CA PRO A 51 -15.57 -21.50 2.21
C PRO A 51 -15.95 -22.78 1.48
N ILE A 52 -15.62 -23.93 2.07
CA ILE A 52 -15.94 -25.26 1.55
C ILE A 52 -17.46 -25.39 1.62
N TYR A 53 -18.13 -25.20 0.49
CA TYR A 53 -19.52 -25.62 0.35
C TYR A 53 -19.51 -27.15 0.38
N LEU A 54 -19.91 -27.73 1.52
CA LEU A 54 -19.88 -29.18 1.79
C LEU A 54 -20.76 -30.02 0.84
N VAL A 55 -21.53 -29.38 -0.05
CA VAL A 55 -22.44 -30.05 -0.99
C VAL A 55 -22.51 -29.21 -2.27
N ASN A 56 -22.04 -29.75 -3.39
CA ASN A 56 -22.48 -29.31 -4.71
C ASN A 56 -23.90 -29.87 -4.94
N PRO A 57 -24.95 -29.05 -5.04
CA PRO A 57 -26.33 -29.54 -5.20
C PRO A 57 -26.60 -30.22 -6.56
N ASN A 58 -25.63 -30.16 -7.49
CA ASN A 58 -25.78 -30.64 -8.86
C ASN A 58 -25.03 -31.95 -9.15
N GLU A 59 -24.37 -32.54 -8.15
CA GLU A 59 -23.63 -33.79 -8.32
C GLU A 59 -24.40 -34.93 -7.64
N PRO A 60 -24.88 -35.95 -8.39
CA PRO A 60 -25.60 -37.06 -7.79
C PRO A 60 -24.65 -37.84 -6.89
N LEU A 61 -24.86 -37.75 -5.58
CA LEU A 61 -24.11 -38.49 -4.56
C LEU A 61 -24.19 -39.98 -4.88
N SER A 62 -23.07 -40.55 -5.32
CA SER A 62 -22.88 -41.99 -5.33
C SER A 62 -22.72 -42.40 -3.86
N VAL A 63 -23.80 -42.88 -3.25
CA VAL A 63 -23.79 -43.46 -1.92
C VAL A 63 -22.87 -44.67 -1.99
N LEU A 64 -21.62 -44.49 -1.57
CA LEU A 64 -20.68 -45.58 -1.45
C LEU A 64 -21.16 -46.43 -0.26
N ASP A 65 -21.70 -47.61 -0.54
CA ASP A 65 -22.28 -48.54 0.45
C ASP A 65 -21.30 -49.00 1.56
N THR A 66 -20.03 -48.59 1.46
CA THR A 66 -19.03 -48.77 2.52
C THR A 66 -18.46 -47.41 2.93
N PRO A 67 -18.75 -46.94 4.16
CA PRO A 67 -18.22 -45.67 4.64
C PRO A 67 -16.69 -45.75 4.75
N GLN A 68 -16.02 -44.72 4.24
CA GLN A 68 -14.57 -44.57 4.35
C GLN A 68 -14.15 -44.63 5.84
N GLU A 69 -12.98 -45.17 6.17
CA GLU A 69 -12.51 -45.35 7.55
C GLU A 69 -12.67 -44.08 8.42
N LYS A 70 -12.39 -42.90 7.84
CA LYS A 70 -12.57 -41.60 8.52
C LYS A 70 -14.03 -41.20 8.76
N GLN A 71 -14.96 -41.63 7.90
CA GLN A 71 -16.40 -41.44 8.12
C GLN A 71 -16.89 -42.33 9.26
N MET A 72 -16.35 -43.55 9.37
CA MET A 72 -16.62 -44.43 10.51
C MET A 72 -16.08 -43.85 11.82
N GLU A 73 -14.85 -43.32 11.83
CA GLU A 73 -14.29 -42.62 12.99
C GLU A 73 -15.13 -41.39 13.39
N PHE A 74 -15.64 -40.63 12.41
CA PHE A 74 -16.52 -39.51 12.66
C PHE A 74 -17.86 -39.95 13.28
N ILE A 75 -18.50 -40.97 12.73
CA ILE A 75 -19.74 -41.53 13.26
C ILE A 75 -19.52 -42.05 14.69
N GLU A 76 -18.41 -42.74 14.94
CA GLU A 76 -18.05 -43.22 16.27
C GLU A 76 -17.80 -42.04 17.24
N ALA A 77 -17.13 -40.99 16.81
CA ALA A 77 -16.89 -39.79 17.62
C ALA A 77 -18.19 -39.05 17.96
N VAL A 78 -19.12 -38.93 17.01
CA VAL A 78 -20.45 -38.35 17.23
C VAL A 78 -21.26 -39.20 18.21
N GLN A 79 -21.25 -40.52 18.06
CA GLN A 79 -21.91 -41.43 19.01
C GLN A 79 -21.31 -41.34 20.42
N LYS A 80 -19.98 -41.25 20.54
CA LYS A 80 -19.30 -41.00 21.82
C LYS A 80 -19.74 -39.66 22.42
N ASN A 81 -19.76 -38.58 21.63
CA ASN A 81 -20.17 -37.25 22.08
C ASN A 81 -21.61 -37.25 22.62
N ILE A 82 -22.54 -37.90 21.92
CA ILE A 82 -23.94 -38.06 22.38
C ILE A 82 -23.98 -38.77 23.74
N ARG A 83 -23.29 -39.91 23.87
CA ARG A 83 -23.22 -40.67 25.15
C ARG A 83 -22.62 -39.84 26.28
N LEU A 84 -21.59 -39.05 26.00
CA LEU A 84 -20.98 -38.17 27.00
C LEU A 84 -21.93 -37.04 27.42
N HIS A 85 -22.70 -36.47 26.49
CA HIS A 85 -23.72 -35.46 26.82
C HIS A 85 -24.87 -36.05 27.65
N GLU A 86 -25.29 -37.28 27.36
CA GLU A 86 -26.27 -38.02 28.17
C GLU A 86 -25.73 -38.29 29.58
N GLU A 87 -24.49 -38.75 29.69
CA GLU A 87 -23.84 -38.99 30.98
C GLU A 87 -23.64 -37.71 31.79
N LEU A 88 -23.24 -36.60 31.15
CA LEU A 88 -23.11 -35.29 31.79
C LEU A 88 -24.48 -34.80 32.27
N SER A 89 -25.52 -34.97 31.47
CA SER A 89 -26.90 -34.62 31.84
C SER A 89 -27.38 -35.44 33.03
N ARG A 90 -27.04 -36.74 33.07
CA ARG A 90 -27.29 -37.64 34.20
C ARG A 90 -26.51 -37.23 35.46
N LEU A 91 -25.24 -36.85 35.33
CA LEU A 91 -24.43 -36.37 36.46
C LEU A 91 -24.96 -35.03 37.00
N ARG A 92 -25.41 -34.12 36.13
CA ARG A 92 -26.05 -32.86 36.52
C ARG A 92 -27.37 -33.10 37.25
N SER A 93 -28.20 -34.02 36.78
CA SER A 93 -29.46 -34.35 37.45
C SER A 93 -29.20 -35.05 38.78
N ALA A 94 -28.25 -35.99 38.85
CA ALA A 94 -27.83 -36.64 40.09
C ALA A 94 -27.24 -35.65 41.11
N HIS A 95 -26.42 -34.70 40.66
CA HIS A 95 -25.87 -33.64 41.51
C HIS A 95 -26.97 -32.69 42.01
N LYS A 96 -27.94 -32.33 41.16
CA LYS A 96 -29.09 -31.52 41.57
C LYS A 96 -29.92 -32.24 42.64
N VAL A 97 -30.17 -33.53 42.46
CA VAL A 97 -30.89 -34.36 43.45
C VAL A 97 -30.08 -34.56 44.74
N ALA A 98 -28.76 -34.76 44.64
CA ALA A 98 -27.86 -34.89 45.79
C ALA A 98 -27.76 -33.58 46.60
N ILE A 99 -27.72 -32.42 45.94
CA ILE A 99 -27.81 -31.10 46.61
C ILE A 99 -29.16 -30.97 47.32
N SER A 100 -30.26 -31.35 46.65
CA SER A 100 -31.61 -31.31 47.23
C SER A 100 -31.80 -32.29 48.40
N ALA A 101 -31.02 -33.39 48.46
CA ALA A 101 -31.10 -34.40 49.52
C ALA A 101 -30.12 -34.16 50.68
N SER A 102 -28.97 -33.52 50.42
CA SER A 102 -27.88 -33.34 51.40
C SER A 102 -27.90 -31.98 52.11
N THR A 103 -28.71 -31.02 51.66
CA THR A 103 -28.76 -29.69 52.29
C THR A 103 -30.20 -29.31 52.62
N ALA A 104 -30.47 -29.06 53.91
CA ALA A 104 -31.50 -28.09 54.25
C ALA A 104 -31.17 -26.83 53.45
N SER A 105 -32.11 -26.39 52.61
CA SER A 105 -32.00 -25.27 51.68
C SER A 105 -30.98 -24.23 52.18
N PRO A 106 -29.86 -23.97 51.47
CA PRO A 106 -28.99 -22.88 51.89
C PRO A 106 -29.88 -21.63 51.92
N SER A 107 -30.03 -20.99 53.08
CA SER A 107 -30.73 -19.72 53.19
C SER A 107 -30.23 -18.83 52.05
N SER A 108 -31.10 -18.15 51.29
CA SER A 108 -30.67 -17.44 50.06
C SER A 108 -29.41 -16.59 50.30
N ALA A 109 -29.29 -16.02 51.50
CA ALA A 109 -28.12 -15.31 52.01
C ALA A 109 -26.76 -16.02 51.82
N ARG A 110 -26.65 -17.34 51.96
CA ARG A 110 -25.39 -18.08 51.77
C ARG A 110 -25.05 -18.27 50.30
N ALA A 111 -26.03 -18.61 49.47
CA ALA A 111 -25.86 -18.70 48.02
C ALA A 111 -25.55 -17.32 47.41
N ASP A 112 -26.18 -16.27 47.94
CA ASP A 112 -25.92 -14.87 47.56
C ASP A 112 -24.53 -14.42 48.01
N ALA A 113 -24.04 -14.86 49.18
CA ALA A 113 -22.67 -14.58 49.64
C ALA A 113 -21.61 -15.30 48.77
N GLU A 114 -21.85 -16.57 48.40
CA GLU A 114 -20.95 -17.33 47.52
C GLU A 114 -20.90 -16.73 46.10
N ARG A 115 -22.04 -16.24 45.57
CA ARG A 115 -22.10 -15.50 44.30
C ARG A 115 -21.32 -14.19 44.36
N ARG A 116 -21.51 -13.39 45.42
CA ARG A 116 -20.77 -12.14 45.62
C ARG A 116 -19.26 -12.38 45.73
N LEU A 117 -18.85 -13.44 46.44
CA LEU A 117 -17.43 -13.81 46.53
C LEU A 117 -16.84 -14.18 45.16
N LEU A 118 -17.59 -14.92 44.33
CA LEU A 118 -17.16 -15.26 42.97
C LEU A 118 -17.10 -14.02 42.07
N GLU A 119 -18.08 -13.12 42.16
CA GLU A 119 -18.07 -11.84 41.44
C GLU A 119 -16.88 -10.97 41.85
N GLU A 120 -16.60 -10.87 43.15
CA GLU A 120 -15.42 -10.18 43.68
C GLU A 120 -14.11 -10.81 43.19
N GLN A 121 -14.02 -12.14 43.16
CA GLN A 121 -12.84 -12.83 42.62
C GLN A 121 -12.65 -12.61 41.11
N LEU A 122 -13.74 -12.56 40.35
CA LEU A 122 -13.71 -12.26 38.91
C LEU A 122 -13.25 -10.83 38.67
N GLU A 123 -13.75 -9.86 39.44
CA GLU A 123 -13.31 -8.46 39.37
C GLU A 123 -11.85 -8.31 39.79
N CYS A 124 -11.41 -8.98 40.85
CA CYS A 124 -9.99 -9.02 41.23
C CYS A 124 -9.11 -9.54 40.09
N ASN A 125 -9.53 -10.65 39.44
CA ASN A 125 -8.77 -11.21 38.32
C ASN A 125 -8.77 -10.29 37.09
N ARG A 126 -9.86 -9.55 36.85
CA ARG A 126 -9.92 -8.53 35.80
C ARG A 126 -8.95 -7.40 36.08
N LEU A 127 -8.95 -6.86 37.30
CA LEU A 127 -8.05 -5.79 37.73
C LEU A 127 -6.59 -6.22 37.69
N GLU A 128 -6.28 -7.47 38.06
CA GLU A 128 -4.93 -8.04 37.94
C GLU A 128 -4.46 -8.08 36.48
N LYS A 129 -5.32 -8.47 35.54
CA LYS A 129 -5.01 -8.46 34.11
C LYS A 129 -4.80 -7.04 33.59
N GLU A 130 -5.62 -6.08 34.01
CA GLU A 130 -5.47 -4.67 33.65
C GLU A 130 -4.15 -4.11 34.19
N ARG A 131 -3.79 -4.42 35.44
CA ARG A 131 -2.50 -4.06 36.04
C ARG A 131 -1.33 -4.66 35.26
N GLN A 132 -1.38 -5.95 34.91
CA GLN A 132 -0.33 -6.60 34.11
C GLN A 132 -0.15 -5.95 32.73
N ARG A 133 -1.24 -5.54 32.08
CA ARG A 133 -1.18 -4.80 30.80
C ARG A 133 -0.52 -3.45 30.97
N LEU A 134 -0.90 -2.69 32.00
CA LEU A 134 -0.29 -1.39 32.29
C LEU A 134 1.19 -1.54 32.64
N GLU A 135 1.57 -2.56 33.40
CA GLU A 135 2.97 -2.85 33.71
C GLU A 135 3.77 -3.20 32.44
N ALA A 136 3.18 -3.97 31.52
CA ALA A 136 3.80 -4.28 30.23
C ALA A 136 3.97 -3.02 29.35
N LEU A 137 2.96 -2.14 29.30
CA LEU A 137 3.04 -0.85 28.61
C LEU A 137 4.12 0.04 29.22
N ASN A 138 4.17 0.12 30.55
CA ASN A 138 5.19 0.93 31.23
C ASN A 138 6.60 0.40 30.96
N LYS A 139 6.79 -0.93 30.96
CA LYS A 139 8.06 -1.54 30.53
C LYS A 139 8.42 -1.19 29.10
N ALA A 140 7.46 -1.21 28.17
CA ALA A 140 7.67 -0.81 26.79
C ALA A 140 8.02 0.68 26.65
N TYR A 141 7.41 1.56 27.44
CA TYR A 141 7.77 2.99 27.50
C TYR A 141 9.18 3.21 28.05
N GLU A 142 9.57 2.50 29.10
CA GLU A 142 10.93 2.53 29.65
C GLU A 142 11.97 2.01 28.65
N GLU A 143 11.65 0.93 27.93
CA GLU A 143 12.50 0.41 26.85
C GLU A 143 12.63 1.39 25.69
N LEU A 144 11.53 2.07 25.33
CA LEU A 144 11.53 3.11 24.30
C LEU A 144 12.37 4.31 24.75
N GLY A 145 12.23 4.76 26.00
CA GLY A 145 13.02 5.85 26.56
C GLY A 145 14.52 5.55 26.69
N ARG A 146 14.91 4.26 26.76
CA ARG A 146 16.31 3.83 26.70
C ARG A 146 16.87 3.80 25.29
N GLN A 147 16.03 3.86 24.25
CA GLN A 147 16.53 3.92 22.89
C GLN A 147 17.03 5.33 22.57
N PRO A 148 18.24 5.49 22.00
CA PRO A 148 18.79 6.80 21.68
C PRO A 148 17.90 7.57 20.70
N ALA A 149 17.12 6.87 19.86
CA ALA A 149 16.16 7.45 18.92
C ALA A 149 14.93 8.11 19.56
N ALA A 150 14.67 7.89 20.86
CA ALA A 150 13.55 8.50 21.58
C ALA A 150 13.94 9.79 22.32
N ALA A 151 15.23 10.16 22.34
CA ALA A 151 15.64 11.46 22.84
C ALA A 151 15.14 12.55 21.89
N LEU A 152 14.54 13.62 22.44
CA LEU A 152 14.02 14.77 21.67
C LEU A 152 15.09 15.38 20.75
N ASP A 153 16.36 15.25 21.14
CA ASP A 153 17.49 15.85 20.46
C ASP A 153 18.19 14.89 19.47
N PHE A 154 17.71 13.64 19.32
CA PHE A 154 18.35 12.64 18.46
C PHE A 154 18.36 13.03 16.98
N LEU A 155 17.34 13.77 16.55
CA LEU A 155 17.22 14.29 15.19
C LEU A 155 17.69 15.75 15.06
N ASP A 156 18.19 16.38 16.13
CA ASP A 156 18.73 17.74 16.02
C ASP A 156 20.05 17.67 15.25
N PRO A 157 20.14 18.28 14.05
CA PRO A 157 21.36 18.31 13.26
C PRO A 157 22.56 18.81 14.07
N LYS A 158 22.35 19.74 15.02
CA LYS A 158 23.43 20.31 15.83
C LYS A 158 24.03 19.30 16.80
N VAL A 159 23.24 18.35 17.30
CA VAL A 159 23.69 17.29 18.20
C VAL A 159 24.27 16.12 17.39
N MET A 160 23.63 15.76 16.27
CA MET A 160 24.11 14.71 15.36
C MET A 160 25.47 15.02 14.73
N PHE A 161 25.74 16.29 14.41
CA PHE A 161 26.99 16.73 13.76
C PHE A 161 28.02 17.30 14.73
N ARG A 162 27.80 17.21 16.05
CA ARG A 162 28.70 17.78 17.07
C ARG A 162 30.11 17.18 17.04
N ASP A 163 30.21 15.89 16.70
CA ASP A 163 31.48 15.16 16.62
C ASP A 163 31.99 15.03 15.16
N CYS A 164 31.27 15.62 14.20
CA CYS A 164 31.68 15.65 12.81
C CYS A 164 32.56 16.88 12.53
N VAL A 165 33.61 16.70 11.73
CA VAL A 165 34.39 17.83 11.19
C VAL A 165 33.43 18.72 10.40
N PRO A 166 33.40 20.05 10.60
CA PRO A 166 32.48 20.92 9.89
C PRO A 166 32.67 20.74 8.39
N PHE A 167 31.58 20.41 7.70
CA PHE A 167 31.58 20.31 6.25
C PHE A 167 31.96 21.67 5.64
N PRO A 168 32.69 21.70 4.53
CA PRO A 168 32.90 22.95 3.80
C PRO A 168 31.53 23.56 3.46
N GLU A 169 31.34 24.84 3.78
CA GLU A 169 30.08 25.54 3.56
C GLU A 169 29.70 25.42 2.07
N LEU A 170 28.62 24.69 1.81
CA LEU A 170 28.08 24.54 0.47
C LEU A 170 27.57 25.90 0.00
N PRO A 171 27.83 26.30 -1.27
CA PRO A 171 27.31 27.54 -1.83
C PRO A 171 25.80 27.63 -1.64
N LYS A 172 25.32 28.76 -1.12
CA LYS A 172 23.90 28.99 -0.81
C LYS A 172 23.00 28.81 -2.05
N GLU A 173 23.55 29.02 -3.24
CA GLU A 173 22.86 28.79 -4.52
C GLU A 173 22.46 27.31 -4.74
N LEU A 174 23.24 26.35 -4.25
CA LEU A 174 22.93 24.91 -4.35
C LEU A 174 21.82 24.51 -3.39
N VAL A 175 21.78 25.09 -2.19
CA VAL A 175 20.75 24.80 -1.17
C VAL A 175 19.41 25.42 -1.55
N GLU A 176 19.41 26.64 -2.09
CA GLU A 176 18.19 27.28 -2.60
C GLU A 176 17.63 26.57 -3.85
N GLY A 177 18.51 25.95 -4.66
CA GLY A 177 18.10 25.10 -5.79
C GLY A 177 17.24 23.92 -5.38
N PHE A 178 17.60 23.19 -4.32
CA PHE A 178 16.81 22.05 -3.84
C PHE A 178 15.45 22.43 -3.23
N THR A 179 15.30 23.67 -2.74
CA THR A 179 14.03 24.15 -2.16
C THR A 179 13.09 24.78 -3.19
N LYS A 180 13.59 25.21 -4.36
CA LYS A 180 12.78 25.81 -5.43
C LYS A 180 12.13 24.77 -6.35
N ASP A 181 12.56 23.52 -6.33
CA ASP A 181 12.08 22.48 -7.25
C ASP A 181 10.73 21.84 -6.87
N GLN A 182 10.11 22.17 -5.73
CA GLN A 182 8.84 21.54 -5.33
C GLN A 182 7.57 22.20 -5.90
N GLU A 183 7.60 23.46 -6.34
CA GLU A 183 6.42 24.16 -6.89
C GLU A 183 6.37 24.34 -8.44
N PRO A 184 7.48 24.41 -9.21
CA PRO A 184 7.40 24.61 -10.66
C PRO A 184 7.17 23.31 -11.45
N LEU A 185 7.59 22.15 -10.92
CA LEU A 185 7.46 20.85 -11.59
C LEU A 185 6.00 20.40 -11.75
N ASP A 186 5.14 20.70 -10.77
CA ASP A 186 3.72 20.35 -10.85
C ASP A 186 2.97 21.22 -11.88
N ARG A 187 3.29 22.51 -11.99
CA ARG A 187 2.71 23.39 -13.01
C ARG A 187 3.17 23.04 -14.42
N GLU A 188 4.45 22.74 -14.59
CA GLU A 188 5.00 22.31 -15.88
C GLU A 188 4.41 20.95 -16.31
N ALA A 189 4.24 20.02 -15.37
CA ALA A 189 3.58 18.75 -15.62
C ALA A 189 2.09 18.93 -15.99
N GLU A 190 1.37 19.81 -15.31
CA GLU A 190 -0.02 20.14 -15.64
C GLU A 190 -0.15 20.80 -17.02
N GLU A 191 0.74 21.74 -17.36
CA GLU A 191 0.78 22.37 -18.68
C GLU A 191 1.09 21.35 -19.79
N LEU A 192 2.02 20.41 -19.55
CA LEU A 192 2.33 19.32 -20.47
C LEU A 192 1.11 18.42 -20.66
N VAL A 193 0.40 18.07 -19.59
CA VAL A 193 -0.83 17.26 -19.65
C VAL A 193 -1.91 17.98 -20.43
N LEU A 194 -2.10 19.29 -20.23
CA LEU A 194 -3.06 20.08 -21.00
C LEU A 194 -2.69 20.15 -22.49
N ARG A 195 -1.41 20.32 -22.82
CA ARG A 195 -0.90 20.30 -24.19
C ARG A 195 -1.14 18.95 -24.87
N LEU A 196 -0.87 17.85 -24.16
CA LEU A 196 -1.11 16.49 -24.66
C LEU A 196 -2.60 16.22 -24.84
N ARG A 197 -3.46 16.65 -23.91
CA ARG A 197 -4.92 16.54 -24.04
C ARG A 197 -5.43 17.29 -25.27
N LYS A 198 -4.95 18.52 -25.49
CA LYS A 198 -5.27 19.33 -26.68
C LYS A 198 -4.80 18.62 -27.95
N ALA A 199 -3.55 18.16 -28.01
CA ALA A 199 -3.02 17.45 -29.17
C ALA A 199 -3.81 16.17 -29.48
N ASN A 200 -4.16 15.39 -28.45
CA ASN A 200 -4.95 14.17 -28.60
C ASN A 200 -6.37 14.46 -29.13
N LEU A 201 -7.01 15.53 -28.63
CA LEU A 201 -8.31 15.96 -29.13
C LEU A 201 -8.23 16.39 -30.61
N CYS A 202 -7.23 17.20 -30.97
CA CYS A 202 -7.00 17.61 -32.36
C CYS A 202 -6.77 16.40 -33.28
N GLN A 203 -5.95 15.43 -32.85
CA GLN A 203 -5.70 14.21 -33.60
C GLN A 203 -6.96 13.34 -33.74
N LYS A 204 -7.78 13.22 -32.69
CA LYS A 204 -9.07 12.51 -32.75
C LYS A 204 -10.02 13.17 -33.75
N LEU A 205 -10.16 14.49 -33.70
CA LEU A 205 -11.02 15.21 -34.65
C LEU A 205 -10.52 15.08 -36.09
N LEU A 206 -9.20 15.12 -36.31
CA LEU A 206 -8.61 14.89 -37.63
C LEU A 206 -8.90 13.46 -38.12
N HIS A 207 -8.75 12.48 -37.24
CA HIS A 207 -9.03 11.07 -37.54
C HIS A 207 -10.51 10.85 -37.91
N GLU A 208 -11.44 11.41 -37.14
CA GLU A 208 -12.87 11.34 -37.44
C GLU A 208 -13.21 11.99 -38.79
N ASN A 209 -12.60 13.14 -39.10
CA ASN A 209 -12.78 13.80 -40.39
C ASN A 209 -12.26 12.94 -41.55
N ASP A 210 -11.10 12.33 -41.41
CA ASP A 210 -10.53 11.46 -42.44
C ASP A 210 -11.32 10.15 -42.60
N GLN A 211 -11.84 9.59 -41.51
CA GLN A 211 -12.80 8.49 -41.57
C GLN A 211 -14.08 8.89 -42.31
N HIS A 212 -14.61 10.09 -42.05
CA HIS A 212 -15.79 10.60 -42.74
C HIS A 212 -15.54 10.76 -44.24
N LYS A 213 -14.42 11.38 -44.63
CA LYS A 213 -14.00 11.50 -46.04
C LYS A 213 -13.85 10.12 -46.70
N LEU A 214 -13.28 9.15 -45.99
CA LEU A 214 -13.15 7.78 -46.49
C LEU A 214 -14.51 7.10 -46.69
N LYS A 215 -15.46 7.28 -45.77
CA LYS A 215 -16.85 6.81 -45.92
C LYS A 215 -17.54 7.49 -47.11
N GLU A 216 -17.38 8.81 -47.27
CA GLU A 216 -17.90 9.54 -48.42
C GLU A 216 -17.31 9.06 -49.74
N LEU A 217 -16.00 8.84 -49.82
CA LEU A 217 -15.34 8.34 -51.03
C LEU A 217 -15.81 6.92 -51.37
N LYS A 218 -15.97 6.05 -50.37
CA LYS A 218 -16.55 4.72 -50.54
C LYS A 218 -18.01 4.77 -51.01
N ALA A 219 -18.80 5.73 -50.53
CA ALA A 219 -20.17 5.93 -50.98
C ALA A 219 -20.24 6.50 -52.41
N LYS A 220 -19.37 7.44 -52.77
CA LYS A 220 -19.28 8.05 -54.12
C LYS A 220 -18.70 7.08 -55.16
N ARG A 221 -17.84 6.16 -54.75
CA ARG A 221 -17.23 5.11 -55.60
C ARG A 221 -17.22 3.77 -54.85
N PRO A 222 -18.29 2.96 -54.94
CA PRO A 222 -18.31 1.62 -54.38
C PRO A 222 -17.48 0.69 -55.27
N ILE A 223 -16.16 0.81 -55.19
CA ILE A 223 -15.24 -0.08 -55.90
C ILE A 223 -15.03 -1.31 -55.02
N SER A 224 -15.69 -2.41 -55.39
CA SER A 224 -15.40 -3.72 -54.81
C SER A 224 -14.02 -4.18 -55.31
N PRO A 225 -13.09 -4.55 -54.42
CA PRO A 225 -11.73 -4.96 -54.81
C PRO A 225 -11.68 -6.28 -55.62
N LYS A 226 -12.82 -6.93 -55.84
CA LYS A 226 -12.96 -8.17 -56.60
C LYS A 226 -13.31 -7.94 -58.09
N ASP A 227 -13.77 -6.74 -58.45
CA ASP A 227 -14.27 -6.44 -59.81
C ASP A 227 -13.25 -5.63 -60.65
N MET A 228 -12.04 -5.43 -60.15
CA MET A 228 -10.98 -4.62 -60.79
C MET A 228 -10.00 -5.52 -61.58
N PRO A 229 -9.53 -5.11 -62.77
CA PRO A 229 -8.50 -5.85 -63.48
C PRO A 229 -7.21 -5.98 -62.62
N PRO A 230 -6.53 -7.14 -62.65
CA PRO A 230 -5.42 -7.44 -61.75
C PRO A 230 -4.23 -6.49 -61.92
N GLU A 231 -4.04 -5.94 -63.12
CA GLU A 231 -3.00 -4.96 -63.43
C GLU A 231 -3.23 -3.61 -62.72
N ALA A 232 -4.47 -3.11 -62.74
CA ALA A 232 -4.83 -1.89 -62.00
C ALA A 232 -4.78 -2.09 -60.48
N GLN A 233 -5.02 -3.31 -60.00
CA GLN A 233 -4.87 -3.66 -58.59
C GLN A 233 -3.40 -3.61 -58.16
N VAL A 234 -2.49 -4.15 -58.97
CA VAL A 234 -1.04 -4.10 -58.71
C VAL A 234 -0.52 -2.67 -58.79
N GLU A 235 -1.00 -1.87 -59.76
CA GLU A 235 -0.64 -0.46 -59.88
C GLU A 235 -1.14 0.36 -58.69
N ALA A 236 -2.39 0.19 -58.27
CA ALA A 236 -2.95 0.85 -57.09
C ALA A 236 -2.22 0.43 -55.80
N LEU A 237 -1.87 -0.85 -55.64
CA LEU A 237 -1.08 -1.32 -54.50
C LEU A 237 0.34 -0.74 -54.53
N ASN A 238 0.96 -0.62 -55.70
CA ASN A 238 2.27 0.00 -55.83
C ASN A 238 2.23 1.51 -55.54
N ALA A 239 1.17 2.20 -55.97
CA ALA A 239 0.93 3.61 -55.64
C ALA A 239 0.71 3.82 -54.13
N VAL A 240 -0.08 2.95 -53.49
CA VAL A 240 -0.26 2.94 -52.03
C VAL A 240 1.05 2.65 -51.32
N LYS A 241 1.83 1.68 -51.80
CA LYS A 241 3.16 1.35 -51.27
C LYS A 241 4.09 2.56 -51.35
N ASN A 242 4.18 3.21 -52.51
CA ASN A 242 5.05 4.38 -52.70
C ASN A 242 4.59 5.57 -51.83
N SER A 243 3.28 5.80 -51.72
CA SER A 243 2.71 6.83 -50.84
C SER A 243 3.01 6.55 -49.36
N LEU A 244 2.85 5.30 -48.92
CA LEU A 244 3.16 4.88 -47.56
C LEU A 244 4.65 4.99 -47.25
N VAL A 245 5.51 4.57 -48.18
CA VAL A 245 6.97 4.72 -48.05
C VAL A 245 7.34 6.20 -47.92
N ASN A 246 6.82 7.07 -48.79
CA ASN A 246 7.07 8.51 -48.70
C ASN A 246 6.52 9.13 -47.40
N TRP A 247 5.36 8.66 -46.90
CA TRP A 247 4.82 9.09 -45.61
C TRP A 247 5.70 8.64 -44.43
N ILE A 248 6.18 7.39 -44.46
CA ILE A 248 7.11 6.87 -43.45
C ILE A 248 8.43 7.64 -43.50
N GLU A 249 9.00 7.87 -44.68
CA GLU A 249 10.24 8.62 -44.87
C GLU A 249 10.11 10.07 -44.37
N THR A 250 8.98 10.74 -44.65
CA THR A 250 8.71 12.10 -44.15
C THR A 250 8.45 12.13 -42.64
N MET A 251 7.74 11.15 -42.08
CA MET A 251 7.54 11.03 -40.62
C MET A 251 8.84 10.69 -39.88
N LEU A 252 9.69 9.83 -40.45
CA LEU A 252 11.01 9.53 -39.91
C LEU A 252 11.95 10.73 -39.99
N SER A 253 11.89 11.51 -41.08
CA SER A 253 12.64 12.77 -41.20
C SER A 253 12.20 13.77 -40.13
N LYS A 254 10.89 13.92 -39.90
CA LYS A 254 10.33 14.77 -38.84
C LYS A 254 10.59 14.29 -37.41
N ALA A 255 10.75 12.98 -37.20
CA ALA A 255 11.08 12.43 -35.89
C ALA A 255 12.58 12.52 -35.56
N GLY A 256 13.44 12.64 -36.57
CA GLY A 256 14.88 12.86 -36.41
C GLY A 256 15.28 14.33 -36.22
N GLU A 257 14.45 15.26 -36.71
CA GLU A 257 14.61 16.70 -36.51
C GLU A 257 13.88 17.10 -35.22
N GLY A 258 14.62 17.09 -34.11
CA GLY A 258 14.13 17.57 -32.82
C GLY A 258 13.54 18.97 -32.95
N GLU A 259 12.39 19.16 -32.31
CA GLU A 259 11.58 20.39 -32.23
C GLU A 259 12.37 21.68 -32.49
N SER A 260 12.39 22.13 -33.74
CA SER A 260 12.79 23.48 -34.09
C SER A 260 11.53 24.25 -34.48
N GLU A 261 10.95 24.89 -33.47
CA GLU A 261 10.24 26.18 -33.51
C GLU A 261 9.84 26.70 -34.91
N GLU A 262 8.55 26.56 -35.25
CA GLU A 262 7.86 27.54 -36.10
C GLU A 262 6.44 27.78 -35.57
N ALA A 263 6.31 28.74 -34.66
CA ALA A 263 5.09 29.53 -34.48
C ALA A 263 5.49 30.95 -34.06
N GLY A 264 5.40 31.89 -35.00
CA GLY A 264 6.02 33.20 -34.90
C GLY A 264 5.41 34.19 -33.90
N GLY A 265 6.18 35.25 -33.64
CA GLY A 265 5.64 36.60 -33.41
C GLY A 265 6.03 37.33 -32.13
N SER A 266 7.19 38.01 -32.17
CA SER A 266 7.47 39.33 -31.53
C SER A 266 7.79 39.39 -30.01
N PRO A 267 8.38 40.48 -29.50
CA PRO A 267 9.80 40.81 -29.64
C PRO A 267 10.48 41.07 -28.28
N ASN A 268 11.81 41.02 -28.29
CA ASN A 268 12.70 41.73 -27.37
C ASN A 268 12.52 41.49 -25.86
N LYS A 269 13.29 40.54 -25.33
CA LYS A 269 13.98 40.72 -24.04
C LYS A 269 15.40 40.19 -24.18
N GLU A 270 16.32 41.11 -24.43
CA GLU A 270 17.68 41.00 -23.92
C GLU A 270 17.59 40.67 -22.42
N ASN A 271 17.80 39.41 -22.09
CA ASN A 271 18.26 39.03 -20.76
C ASN A 271 19.72 38.66 -20.93
N GLU A 272 20.56 39.61 -20.54
CA GLU A 272 21.93 39.38 -20.11
C GLU A 272 21.95 38.20 -19.16
N ASN A 273 22.44 37.06 -19.63
CA ASN A 273 23.00 36.00 -18.80
C ASN A 273 24.08 35.33 -19.62
N GLY A 274 25.27 35.26 -19.04
CA GLY A 274 26.54 35.02 -19.70
C GLY A 274 26.47 33.96 -20.80
N ASN A 275 26.98 34.34 -21.98
CA ASN A 275 27.39 33.39 -22.99
C ASN A 275 28.50 32.52 -22.39
N PHE A 276 28.11 31.50 -21.61
CA PHE A 276 28.99 30.40 -21.26
C PHE A 276 29.35 29.79 -22.61
N ASP A 277 30.59 30.05 -23.02
CA ASP A 277 31.16 29.54 -24.25
C ASP A 277 31.12 28.00 -24.20
N ARG A 278 30.01 27.44 -24.69
CA ARG A 278 29.73 26.00 -24.68
C ARG A 278 30.84 25.27 -25.42
N ASP A 279 31.44 25.91 -26.43
CA ASP A 279 32.54 25.36 -27.18
C ASP A 279 33.82 25.30 -26.32
N ALA A 280 34.06 26.28 -25.45
CA ALA A 280 35.14 26.22 -24.47
C ALA A 280 34.92 25.11 -23.42
N GLN A 281 33.70 24.93 -22.92
CA GLN A 281 33.38 23.83 -22.00
C GLN A 281 33.52 22.45 -22.67
N LEU A 282 33.06 22.31 -23.92
CA LEU A 282 33.24 21.09 -24.70
C LEU A 282 34.72 20.80 -24.97
N ALA A 283 35.51 21.83 -25.26
CA ALA A 283 36.96 21.70 -25.43
C ALA A 283 37.65 21.26 -24.13
N ASP A 284 37.20 21.75 -22.98
CA ASP A 284 37.75 21.34 -21.68
C ASP A 284 37.35 19.91 -21.31
N ILE A 285 36.10 19.50 -21.57
CA ILE A 285 35.66 18.11 -21.43
C ILE A 285 36.48 17.19 -22.36
N GLU A 286 36.74 17.62 -23.59
CA GLU A 286 37.55 16.84 -24.53
C GLU A 286 39.00 16.70 -24.04
N LYS A 287 39.58 17.75 -23.46
CA LYS A 287 40.92 17.69 -22.82
C LYS A 287 40.93 16.74 -21.63
N GLU A 288 39.92 16.80 -20.76
CA GLU A 288 39.80 15.90 -19.61
C GLU A 288 39.64 14.44 -20.06
N TYR A 289 38.83 14.20 -21.09
CA TYR A 289 38.65 12.87 -21.65
C TYR A 289 39.92 12.32 -22.31
N LYS A 290 40.66 13.17 -23.05
CA LYS A 290 41.99 12.82 -23.59
C LYS A 290 42.98 12.49 -22.49
N ARG A 291 43.00 13.28 -21.41
CA ARG A 291 43.83 13.01 -20.23
C ARG A 291 43.47 11.69 -19.56
N HIS A 292 42.17 11.41 -19.40
CA HIS A 292 41.69 10.15 -18.84
C HIS A 292 42.08 8.94 -19.70
N ILE A 293 41.97 9.04 -21.03
CA ILE A 293 42.43 8.00 -21.96
C ILE A 293 43.93 7.78 -21.83
N GLU A 294 44.72 8.86 -21.75
CA GLU A 294 46.17 8.77 -21.64
C GLU A 294 46.60 8.12 -20.32
N LEU A 295 45.97 8.48 -19.20
CA LEU A 295 46.19 7.82 -17.92
C LEU A 295 45.84 6.33 -17.99
N ARG A 296 44.75 5.96 -18.65
CA ARG A 296 44.36 4.56 -18.83
C ARG A 296 45.37 3.80 -19.70
N LYS A 297 45.90 4.43 -20.75
CA LYS A 297 46.98 3.86 -21.56
C LYS A 297 48.25 3.67 -20.74
N GLN A 298 48.62 4.64 -19.90
CA GLN A 298 49.78 4.54 -19.00
C GLN A 298 49.61 3.41 -17.98
N ILE A 299 48.42 3.23 -17.40
CA ILE A 299 48.10 2.11 -16.51
C ILE A 299 48.19 0.77 -17.26
N MET A 300 47.67 0.68 -18.48
CA MET A 300 47.80 -0.54 -19.27
C MET A 300 49.27 -0.83 -19.64
N ALA A 301 50.05 0.20 -19.95
CA ALA A 301 51.47 0.07 -20.24
C ALA A 301 52.26 -0.42 -19.01
N SER A 302 52.01 0.15 -17.81
CA SER A 302 52.66 -0.30 -16.58
C SER A 302 52.24 -1.71 -16.18
N MET A 303 50.97 -2.08 -16.36
CA MET A 303 50.48 -3.45 -16.16
C MET A 303 51.13 -4.43 -17.14
N SER A 304 51.35 -4.03 -18.40
CA SER A 304 52.06 -4.85 -19.38
C SER A 304 53.53 -5.04 -19.03
N GLN A 305 54.19 -4.02 -18.48
CA GLN A 305 55.58 -4.11 -17.99
C GLN A 305 55.66 -5.02 -16.75
N LEU A 306 54.71 -4.91 -15.81
CA LEU A 306 54.64 -5.77 -14.63
C LEU A 306 54.44 -7.25 -15.02
N ARG A 307 53.64 -7.52 -16.05
CA ARG A 307 53.44 -8.86 -16.59
C ARG A 307 54.72 -9.44 -17.20
N LYS A 308 55.46 -8.65 -17.97
CA LYS A 308 56.76 -9.04 -18.54
C LYS A 308 57.81 -9.34 -17.47
N LEU A 309 57.83 -8.59 -16.36
CA LEU A 309 58.72 -8.86 -15.22
C LEU A 309 58.35 -10.14 -14.46
N ARG A 310 57.07 -10.51 -14.42
CA ARG A 310 56.58 -11.75 -13.80
C ARG A 310 56.91 -13.01 -14.63
N GLU A 311 57.12 -12.86 -15.93
CA GLU A 311 57.46 -13.95 -16.86
C GLU A 311 58.99 -14.21 -16.97
N ALA A 312 59.83 -13.48 -16.22
CA ALA A 312 61.27 -13.75 -16.16
C ALA A 312 61.55 -15.10 -15.45
N PRO A 313 62.49 -15.94 -15.93
CA PRO A 313 62.64 -17.32 -15.47
C PRO A 313 63.21 -17.38 -14.06
N ARG A 314 62.54 -18.15 -13.19
CA ARG A 314 62.92 -18.44 -11.81
C ARG A 314 64.18 -19.33 -11.80
N PRO A 315 65.31 -18.94 -11.17
CA PRO A 315 66.44 -19.83 -10.99
C PRO A 315 66.07 -20.95 -10.01
N GLN A 316 66.50 -22.17 -10.33
CA GLN A 316 66.28 -23.39 -9.56
C GLN A 316 66.93 -23.32 -8.18
N GLU A 317 66.18 -23.67 -7.13
CA GLU A 317 66.69 -23.88 -5.78
C GLU A 317 67.62 -25.10 -5.75
N VAL A 318 68.90 -24.85 -5.46
CA VAL A 318 69.85 -25.91 -5.09
C VAL A 318 69.88 -26.00 -3.57
N VAL A 319 69.50 -27.17 -3.08
CA VAL A 319 69.63 -27.65 -1.71
C VAL A 319 71.10 -27.61 -1.27
N GLN A 320 71.45 -26.86 -0.22
CA GLN A 320 72.68 -27.09 0.57
C GLN A 320 72.47 -26.79 2.07
N GLU A 321 73.04 -27.69 2.87
CA GLU A 321 73.11 -27.77 4.34
C GLU A 321 73.79 -26.57 5.02
N PRO A 322 73.61 -26.40 6.35
CA PRO A 322 74.03 -25.21 7.07
C PRO A 322 75.48 -25.31 7.59
N ILE A 323 76.30 -24.30 7.31
CA ILE A 323 77.52 -24.00 8.10
C ILE A 323 77.55 -22.49 8.37
N PRO A 324 77.90 -22.04 9.60
CA PRO A 324 77.73 -20.65 10.02
C PRO A 324 78.98 -19.79 9.78
N GLY A 325 78.73 -18.54 9.39
CA GLY A 325 79.65 -17.42 9.56
C GLY A 325 80.61 -17.18 8.40
N VAL A 326 80.44 -16.04 7.70
CA VAL A 326 81.41 -14.94 7.56
C VAL A 326 80.72 -13.80 6.81
N SER A 327 80.95 -12.61 7.32
CA SER A 327 80.41 -11.30 6.93
C SER A 327 80.92 -10.75 5.61
N SER A 328 80.05 -9.94 4.98
CA SER A 328 80.32 -8.77 4.10
C SER A 328 80.49 -9.07 2.59
N PRO A 329 80.15 -8.14 1.66
CA PRO A 329 79.76 -6.75 1.85
C PRO A 329 78.48 -6.29 1.13
N ALA A 330 78.04 -5.12 1.56
CA ALA A 330 76.97 -4.31 0.99
C ALA A 330 77.06 -4.14 -0.54
N GLY A 331 75.92 -4.34 -1.20
CA GLY A 331 75.57 -3.95 -2.56
C GLY A 331 74.05 -3.78 -2.61
N PRO A 332 73.54 -2.80 -3.37
CA PRO A 332 72.80 -1.67 -2.83
C PRO A 332 71.36 -2.04 -2.47
N GLU A 333 70.99 -1.90 -1.19
CA GLU A 333 69.61 -1.62 -0.84
C GLU A 333 69.38 -0.11 -0.97
N PRO A 334 68.62 0.36 -1.97
CA PRO A 334 67.80 1.54 -1.71
C PRO A 334 66.45 1.53 -2.44
N GLN A 335 66.07 0.46 -3.16
CA GLN A 335 64.79 0.43 -3.88
C GLN A 335 63.67 -0.23 -3.09
N THR A 336 63.98 -1.21 -2.23
CA THR A 336 63.05 -1.86 -1.31
C THR A 336 62.48 -0.85 -0.30
N TYR A 337 63.32 -0.03 0.35
CA TYR A 337 62.85 1.01 1.28
C TYR A 337 62.02 2.12 0.63
N LEU A 338 62.27 2.46 -0.64
CA LEU A 338 61.46 3.45 -1.37
C LEU A 338 60.05 2.92 -1.69
N LEU A 339 59.90 1.62 -1.98
CA LEU A 339 58.63 0.99 -2.33
C LEU A 339 57.83 0.50 -1.12
N THR A 340 58.50 0.25 0.01
CA THR A 340 57.88 -0.21 1.26
C THR A 340 56.69 0.66 1.71
N PRO A 341 56.77 2.00 1.77
CA PRO A 341 55.63 2.83 2.17
C PRO A 341 54.46 2.78 1.17
N TYR A 342 54.72 2.52 -0.11
CA TYR A 342 53.66 2.36 -1.12
C TYR A 342 52.97 1.00 -1.00
N LEU A 343 53.73 -0.06 -0.68
CA LEU A 343 53.18 -1.39 -0.41
C LEU A 343 52.36 -1.42 0.88
N GLU A 344 52.81 -0.73 1.93
CA GLU A 344 52.05 -0.56 3.18
C GLU A 344 50.75 0.21 2.94
N LYS A 345 50.79 1.30 2.17
CA LYS A 345 49.58 2.04 1.76
C LYS A 345 48.63 1.19 0.94
N LEU A 346 49.14 0.39 -0.01
CA LEU A 346 48.31 -0.51 -0.81
C LEU A 346 47.70 -1.62 0.05
N GLN A 347 48.44 -2.13 1.05
CA GLN A 347 47.94 -3.13 1.99
C GLN A 347 46.89 -2.54 2.94
N ALA A 348 47.06 -1.30 3.40
CA ALA A 348 46.04 -0.58 4.16
C ALA A 348 44.76 -0.38 3.32
N LEU A 349 44.89 0.11 2.08
CA LEU A 349 43.76 0.30 1.16
C LEU A 349 43.05 -1.02 0.82
N SER A 350 43.81 -2.12 0.71
CA SER A 350 43.27 -3.47 0.57
C SER A 350 42.44 -3.91 1.78
N ARG A 351 42.88 -3.58 3.00
CA ARG A 351 42.12 -3.87 4.23
C ARG A 351 40.85 -3.04 4.29
N ASP A 352 40.92 -1.76 3.92
CA ASP A 352 39.76 -0.86 3.87
C ASP A 352 38.73 -1.33 2.85
N GLN A 353 39.17 -1.71 1.65
CA GLN A 353 38.29 -2.30 0.63
C GLN A 353 37.61 -3.58 1.13
N LYS A 354 38.35 -4.45 1.84
CA LYS A 354 37.78 -5.66 2.42
C LYS A 354 36.75 -5.33 3.50
N GLY A 355 37.02 -4.33 4.35
CA GLY A 355 36.08 -3.80 5.34
C GLY A 355 34.81 -3.27 4.69
N LEU A 356 34.93 -2.44 3.66
CA LEU A 356 33.80 -1.86 2.93
C LEU A 356 32.96 -2.94 2.22
N VAL A 357 33.59 -3.97 1.65
CA VAL A 357 32.88 -5.10 1.05
C VAL A 357 32.10 -5.89 2.11
N GLN A 358 32.69 -6.10 3.29
CA GLN A 358 32.02 -6.77 4.40
C GLN A 358 30.85 -5.94 4.95
N GLU A 359 31.02 -4.63 5.09
CA GLU A 359 29.96 -3.71 5.49
C GLU A 359 28.82 -3.69 4.48
N LYS A 360 29.13 -3.54 3.18
CA LYS A 360 28.14 -3.62 2.09
C LYS A 360 27.38 -4.95 2.12
N ALA A 361 28.07 -6.07 2.35
CA ALA A 361 27.43 -7.37 2.48
C ALA A 361 26.50 -7.43 3.69
N HIS A 362 26.92 -6.91 4.85
CA HIS A 362 26.09 -6.83 6.05
C HIS A 362 24.85 -5.95 5.85
N ILE A 363 25.00 -4.77 5.23
CA ILE A 363 23.90 -3.87 4.89
C ILE A 363 22.92 -4.56 3.94
N ASN A 364 23.41 -5.20 2.87
CA ASN A 364 22.55 -5.91 1.92
C ASN A 364 21.76 -7.04 2.58
N VAL A 365 22.40 -7.82 3.46
CA VAL A 365 21.72 -8.89 4.21
C VAL A 365 20.66 -8.30 5.15
N THR A 366 20.96 -7.19 5.81
CA THR A 366 20.01 -6.51 6.72
C THR A 366 18.82 -5.94 5.95
N ILE A 367 19.06 -5.28 4.81
CA ILE A 367 18.00 -4.77 3.92
C ILE A 367 17.14 -5.92 3.40
N ALA A 368 17.74 -7.01 2.92
CA ALA A 368 17.00 -8.17 2.43
C ALA A 368 16.15 -8.81 3.54
N ARG A 369 16.67 -8.89 4.76
CA ARG A 369 15.91 -9.36 5.93
C ARG A 369 14.74 -8.44 6.23
N GLN A 370 14.96 -7.12 6.26
CA GLN A 370 13.91 -6.14 6.51
C GLN A 370 12.82 -6.20 5.44
N GLN A 371 13.21 -6.28 4.17
CA GLN A 371 12.27 -6.46 3.05
C GLN A 371 11.47 -7.76 3.16
N GLN A 372 12.08 -8.85 3.63
CA GLN A 372 11.37 -10.10 3.85
C GLN A 372 10.38 -10.00 5.02
N GLU A 373 10.76 -9.33 6.10
CA GLU A 373 9.89 -9.10 7.27
C GLU A 373 8.72 -8.19 6.91
N THR A 374 8.94 -7.08 6.19
CA THR A 374 7.86 -6.21 5.70
C THR A 374 6.93 -6.95 4.74
N ASN A 375 7.45 -7.76 3.83
CA ASN A 375 6.61 -8.58 2.96
C ASN A 375 5.77 -9.61 3.74
N LYS A 376 6.31 -10.18 4.83
CA LYS A 376 5.54 -11.09 5.70
C LYS A 376 4.43 -10.35 6.44
N THR A 377 4.70 -9.16 6.97
CA THR A 377 3.69 -8.36 7.69
C THR A 377 2.61 -7.86 6.75
N LEU A 378 2.98 -7.37 5.55
CA LEU A 378 2.03 -6.97 4.51
C LEU A 378 1.12 -8.12 4.09
N ARG A 379 1.67 -9.33 3.91
CA ARG A 379 0.86 -10.51 3.57
C ARG A 379 -0.11 -10.92 4.68
N ARG A 380 0.28 -10.78 5.95
CA ARG A 380 -0.64 -11.00 7.09
C ARG A 380 -1.73 -9.93 7.12
N LEU A 381 -1.35 -8.66 6.99
CA LEU A 381 -2.31 -7.56 6.94
C LEU A 381 -3.28 -7.72 5.75
N ALA A 382 -2.82 -8.29 4.63
CA ALA A 382 -3.66 -8.55 3.48
C ALA A 382 -4.68 -9.67 3.76
N GLN A 383 -4.30 -10.70 4.51
CA GLN A 383 -5.20 -11.76 4.98
C GLN A 383 -6.23 -11.22 5.99
N ASP A 384 -5.83 -10.28 6.85
CA ASP A 384 -6.70 -9.69 7.87
C ASP A 384 -7.60 -8.55 7.32
N SER A 385 -7.28 -8.02 6.14
CA SER A 385 -7.98 -6.87 5.56
C SER A 385 -9.37 -7.27 5.04
N LYS A 386 -10.40 -6.76 5.73
CA LYS A 386 -11.80 -6.85 5.28
C LYS A 386 -12.09 -6.03 4.02
N LEU A 387 -11.21 -5.09 3.68
CA LEU A 387 -11.36 -4.25 2.49
C LEU A 387 -11.06 -5.07 1.24
N LEU A 388 -9.96 -5.84 1.25
CA LEU A 388 -9.59 -6.73 0.14
C LEU A 388 -10.61 -7.82 -0.11
N SER A 389 -11.22 -8.38 0.93
CA SER A 389 -12.24 -9.42 0.77
C SER A 389 -13.53 -8.91 0.14
N LYS A 390 -13.87 -7.63 0.36
CA LYS A 390 -15.08 -7.00 -0.19
C LYS A 390 -14.86 -6.45 -1.59
N HIS A 391 -13.65 -5.95 -1.84
CA HIS A 391 -13.29 -5.27 -3.08
C HIS A 391 -12.09 -5.95 -3.74
N THR A 392 -12.28 -7.22 -4.11
CA THR A 392 -11.25 -7.98 -4.83
C THR A 392 -11.09 -7.44 -6.24
N GLN A 393 -9.86 -7.23 -6.69
CA GLN A 393 -9.60 -6.95 -8.11
C GLN A 393 -10.20 -8.06 -8.99
N PRO A 394 -10.89 -7.72 -10.09
CA PRO A 394 -11.29 -8.71 -11.08
C PRO A 394 -10.01 -9.37 -11.60
N LYS A 395 -9.84 -10.67 -11.30
CA LYS A 395 -8.74 -11.45 -11.84
C LYS A 395 -8.85 -11.38 -13.35
N SER A 396 -7.87 -10.78 -14.02
CA SER A 396 -7.78 -10.87 -15.47
C SER A 396 -7.87 -12.34 -15.87
N GLU A 397 -8.78 -12.68 -16.76
CA GLU A 397 -8.99 -14.01 -17.32
C GLU A 397 -7.75 -14.46 -18.11
N ASN A 398 -6.71 -14.87 -17.39
CA ASN A 398 -5.61 -15.64 -17.94
C ASN A 398 -5.13 -16.60 -16.85
N PRO A 399 -5.80 -17.75 -16.67
CA PRO A 399 -5.42 -18.77 -15.70
C PRO A 399 -4.14 -19.54 -16.09
N HIS A 400 -3.49 -19.18 -17.21
CA HIS A 400 -2.38 -19.92 -17.81
C HIS A 400 -1.14 -19.07 -18.13
N SER A 401 -0.91 -17.96 -17.43
CA SER A 401 0.47 -17.45 -17.32
C SER A 401 1.14 -18.21 -16.19
N GLY A 402 1.75 -19.34 -16.57
CA GLY A 402 2.47 -20.22 -15.66
C GLY A 402 3.34 -19.41 -14.71
N MET A 403 3.22 -19.72 -13.42
CA MET A 403 4.02 -19.12 -12.37
C MET A 403 5.49 -19.42 -12.66
N SER A 404 6.13 -18.52 -13.42
CA SER A 404 7.51 -18.66 -13.80
C SER A 404 8.32 -18.81 -12.53
N PHE A 405 9.20 -19.81 -12.48
CA PHE A 405 10.14 -20.02 -11.37
C PHE A 405 10.92 -18.72 -11.04
N ALA A 406 11.11 -17.84 -12.03
CA ALA A 406 11.68 -16.50 -11.85
C ALA A 406 10.76 -15.51 -11.09
N LYS A 407 9.44 -15.67 -11.13
CA LYS A 407 8.47 -14.87 -10.37
C LYS A 407 8.29 -15.39 -8.93
N ALA A 408 8.48 -16.69 -8.72
CA ALA A 408 8.54 -17.30 -7.39
C ALA A 408 9.84 -16.97 -6.63
N THR A 409 10.92 -16.65 -7.34
CA THR A 409 12.23 -16.31 -6.76
C THR A 409 12.55 -14.81 -6.75
N LYS A 410 11.79 -13.97 -7.46
CA LYS A 410 11.88 -12.52 -7.32
C LYS A 410 11.23 -12.12 -6.00
N SER A 411 11.97 -11.41 -5.14
CA SER A 411 11.38 -10.76 -3.98
C SER A 411 10.28 -9.84 -4.49
N ILE A 412 9.03 -10.19 -4.19
CA ILE A 412 7.88 -9.37 -4.53
C ILE A 412 8.17 -7.99 -3.94
N TYR A 413 8.24 -6.98 -4.80
CA TYR A 413 8.47 -5.62 -4.34
C TYR A 413 7.26 -5.19 -3.52
N VAL A 414 7.51 -4.42 -2.45
CA VAL A 414 6.47 -3.92 -1.54
C VAL A 414 5.37 -3.20 -2.30
N THR A 415 5.71 -2.52 -3.40
CA THR A 415 4.78 -1.82 -4.30
C THR A 415 3.75 -2.76 -4.94
N GLU A 416 4.17 -3.95 -5.40
CA GLU A 416 3.26 -4.95 -5.98
C GLU A 416 2.29 -5.53 -4.94
N GLN A 417 2.69 -5.61 -3.67
CA GLN A 417 1.82 -6.11 -2.59
C GLN A 417 0.79 -5.09 -2.12
N ILE A 418 1.05 -3.80 -2.28
CA ILE A 418 0.14 -2.73 -1.86
C ILE A 418 -0.92 -2.43 -2.93
N GLN A 419 -0.63 -2.72 -4.20
CA GLN A 419 -1.53 -2.44 -5.33
C GLN A 419 -2.97 -2.96 -5.12
N PRO A 420 -3.22 -4.17 -4.56
CA PRO A 420 -4.58 -4.63 -4.28
C PRO A 420 -5.32 -3.75 -3.26
N TRP A 421 -4.64 -3.17 -2.27
CA TRP A 421 -5.26 -2.24 -1.32
C TRP A 421 -5.61 -0.91 -1.97
N LEU A 422 -4.76 -0.41 -2.87
CA LEU A 422 -5.04 0.82 -3.60
C LEU A 422 -6.34 0.66 -4.40
N PHE A 423 -6.46 -0.43 -5.15
CA PHE A 423 -7.69 -0.73 -5.88
C PHE A 423 -8.90 -0.94 -4.96
N ALA A 424 -8.72 -1.68 -3.86
CA ALA A 424 -9.80 -1.94 -2.92
C ALA A 424 -10.29 -0.66 -2.24
N ALA A 425 -9.41 0.32 -2.00
CA ALA A 425 -9.75 1.63 -1.48
C ALA A 425 -10.52 2.47 -2.52
N ASP A 426 -10.05 2.50 -3.77
CA ASP A 426 -10.73 3.22 -4.85
C ASP A 426 -12.13 2.67 -5.13
N SER A 427 -12.25 1.34 -5.18
CA SER A 427 -13.55 0.68 -5.40
C SER A 427 -14.48 0.81 -4.19
N ALA A 428 -13.97 0.79 -2.96
CA ALA A 428 -14.77 1.11 -1.78
C ALA A 428 -15.27 2.57 -1.83
N LYS A 429 -14.42 3.52 -2.23
CA LYS A 429 -14.81 4.92 -2.43
C LYS A 429 -15.94 5.02 -3.45
N ILE A 430 -15.80 4.39 -4.61
CA ILE A 430 -16.85 4.39 -5.65
C ILE A 430 -18.15 3.77 -5.11
N ALA A 431 -18.08 2.61 -4.45
CA ALA A 431 -19.25 1.95 -3.89
C ALA A 431 -19.95 2.83 -2.83
N THR A 432 -19.20 3.53 -1.97
CA THR A 432 -19.82 4.46 -1.02
C THR A 432 -20.50 5.64 -1.71
N LEU A 433 -19.88 6.19 -2.76
CA LEU A 433 -20.48 7.29 -3.54
C LEU A 433 -21.75 6.82 -4.26
N GLU A 434 -21.76 5.60 -4.79
CA GLU A 434 -22.93 4.99 -5.42
C GLU A 434 -24.06 4.79 -4.41
N THR A 435 -23.79 4.22 -3.23
CA THR A 435 -24.84 4.06 -2.20
C THR A 435 -25.40 5.39 -1.70
N VAL A 436 -24.58 6.44 -1.63
CA VAL A 436 -25.05 7.78 -1.27
C VAL A 436 -25.90 8.36 -2.40
N ALA A 437 -25.49 8.20 -3.65
CA ALA A 437 -26.28 8.62 -4.81
C ALA A 437 -27.64 7.90 -4.85
N GLU A 438 -27.67 6.57 -4.68
CA GLU A 438 -28.92 5.80 -4.60
C GLU A 438 -29.83 6.26 -3.45
N ALA A 439 -29.27 6.57 -2.28
CA ALA A 439 -30.04 7.07 -1.15
C ALA A 439 -30.59 8.47 -1.40
N VAL A 440 -29.84 9.33 -2.10
CA VAL A 440 -30.28 10.67 -2.49
C VAL A 440 -31.39 10.58 -3.54
N ASP A 441 -31.23 9.74 -4.56
CA ASP A 441 -32.25 9.51 -5.58
C ASP A 441 -33.52 8.90 -4.97
N GLY A 442 -33.38 7.92 -4.07
CA GLY A 442 -34.51 7.35 -3.34
C GLY A 442 -35.22 8.37 -2.43
N GLY A 443 -34.44 9.27 -1.79
CA GLY A 443 -34.98 10.39 -1.03
C GLY A 443 -35.75 11.38 -1.91
N GLN A 444 -35.21 11.71 -3.09
CA GLN A 444 -35.84 12.58 -4.07
C GLN A 444 -37.15 11.99 -4.59
N MET A 445 -37.16 10.70 -4.95
CA MET A 445 -38.38 9.98 -5.35
C MET A 445 -39.42 9.97 -4.23
N SER A 446 -39.00 9.74 -2.97
CA SER A 446 -39.92 9.78 -1.83
C SER A 446 -40.49 11.19 -1.59
N ILE A 447 -39.72 12.25 -1.86
CA ILE A 447 -40.22 13.63 -1.79
C ILE A 447 -41.24 13.87 -2.89
N GLU A 448 -40.95 13.46 -4.13
CA GLU A 448 -41.87 13.59 -5.25
C GLU A 448 -43.18 12.82 -5.02
N ASP A 449 -43.11 11.58 -4.52
CA ASP A 449 -44.28 10.79 -4.12
C ASP A 449 -45.10 11.50 -3.03
N SER A 450 -44.42 12.07 -2.02
CA SER A 450 -45.09 12.82 -0.95
C SER A 450 -45.75 14.11 -1.45
N MET A 451 -45.11 14.83 -2.38
CA MET A 451 -45.67 16.01 -3.03
C MET A 451 -46.90 15.64 -3.86
N GLN A 452 -46.82 14.55 -4.63
CA GLN A 452 -47.96 14.07 -5.41
C GLN A 452 -49.13 13.64 -4.51
N ALA A 453 -48.85 12.98 -3.38
CA ALA A 453 -49.87 12.63 -2.40
C ALA A 453 -50.51 13.87 -1.77
N LEU A 454 -49.72 14.90 -1.45
CA LEU A 454 -50.23 16.18 -0.95
C LEU A 454 -51.10 16.91 -1.98
N ASP A 455 -50.73 16.88 -3.25
CA ASP A 455 -51.54 17.43 -4.34
C ASP A 455 -52.87 16.68 -4.51
N GLN A 456 -52.89 15.36 -4.35
CA GLN A 456 -54.14 14.60 -4.35
C GLN A 456 -55.03 14.99 -3.16
N VAL A 457 -54.45 15.16 -1.97
CA VAL A 457 -55.18 15.61 -0.78
C VAL A 457 -55.70 17.05 -0.95
N SER A 458 -54.93 17.95 -1.56
CA SER A 458 -55.39 19.32 -1.82
C SER A 458 -56.57 19.32 -2.81
N MET A 459 -56.48 18.55 -3.90
CA MET A 459 -57.58 18.35 -4.85
C MET A 459 -58.86 17.85 -4.18
N LEU A 460 -58.76 16.90 -3.23
CA LEU A 460 -59.91 16.42 -2.46
C LEU A 460 -60.49 17.49 -1.51
N GLN A 461 -59.66 18.41 -1.02
CA GLN A 461 -60.08 19.56 -0.22
C GLN A 461 -60.65 20.72 -1.06
N ASN A 462 -60.76 20.55 -2.38
CA ASN A 462 -61.25 21.56 -3.33
C ASN A 462 -60.45 22.88 -3.29
N LYS A 463 -59.22 22.80 -2.80
CA LYS A 463 -58.16 23.79 -2.99
C LYS A 463 -57.36 23.23 -4.17
N GLY A 464 -57.19 23.94 -5.28
CA GLY A 464 -56.47 23.41 -6.45
C GLY A 464 -55.06 22.87 -6.13
N PRO A 465 -54.35 22.27 -7.11
CA PRO A 465 -52.98 21.78 -6.89
C PRO A 465 -52.14 22.85 -6.20
N LEU A 466 -51.37 22.43 -5.20
CA LEU A 466 -50.57 23.34 -4.38
C LEU A 466 -49.47 23.89 -5.27
N GLN A 467 -49.69 25.09 -5.84
CA GLN A 467 -48.61 25.85 -6.44
C GLN A 467 -47.58 26.08 -5.34
N VAL A 468 -46.42 25.44 -5.47
CA VAL A 468 -45.24 25.77 -4.68
C VAL A 468 -45.07 27.29 -4.75
N PRO A 469 -45.14 28.00 -3.61
CA PRO A 469 -44.98 29.45 -3.60
C PRO A 469 -43.61 29.78 -4.19
N LYS A 470 -43.64 30.36 -5.38
CA LYS A 470 -42.49 31.07 -5.94
C LYS A 470 -42.33 32.32 -5.10
N ASP A 471 -41.39 32.25 -4.15
CA ASP A 471 -40.79 33.34 -3.39
C ASP A 471 -41.69 34.55 -3.13
N SER A 472 -42.36 34.56 -1.98
CA SER A 472 -42.59 35.82 -1.26
C SER A 472 -42.10 35.67 0.17
N ASP A 473 -40.91 36.20 0.40
CA ASP A 473 -40.58 37.04 1.55
C ASP A 473 -41.41 36.75 2.83
N ALA A 474 -41.00 35.72 3.56
CA ALA A 474 -41.38 35.52 4.95
C ALA A 474 -40.10 35.19 5.71
N GLY A 475 -39.65 36.19 6.46
CA GLY A 475 -38.43 36.15 7.25
C GLY A 475 -38.36 34.96 8.19
N SER A 476 -37.12 34.60 8.48
CA SER A 476 -36.70 33.72 9.55
C SER A 476 -37.54 33.93 10.82
N ALA A 477 -38.36 32.93 11.14
CA ALA A 477 -38.89 32.70 12.47
C ALA A 477 -38.39 31.32 12.89
N GLU A 478 -37.24 31.30 13.55
CA GLU A 478 -36.80 30.17 14.37
C GLU A 478 -37.89 29.87 15.41
N GLY A 479 -38.70 28.86 15.15
CA GLY A 479 -39.60 28.25 16.11
C GLY A 479 -38.86 27.20 16.93
N ASN A 480 -37.96 27.66 17.80
CA ASN A 480 -37.39 26.82 18.85
C ASN A 480 -38.52 26.32 19.76
N VAL A 481 -38.57 25.00 19.91
CA VAL A 481 -39.45 24.29 20.82
C VAL A 481 -39.05 24.64 22.24
N GLU A 482 -39.83 25.49 22.91
CA GLU A 482 -39.61 25.80 24.33
C GLU A 482 -40.40 24.83 25.22
N CYS A 483 -39.63 24.00 25.93
CA CYS A 483 -40.08 23.24 27.07
C CYS A 483 -40.09 24.18 28.29
N ASN A 484 -41.29 24.52 28.77
CA ASN A 484 -41.52 25.36 29.95
C ASN A 484 -40.74 24.88 31.19
N LYS A 485 -39.82 25.70 31.72
CA LYS A 485 -39.57 25.85 33.17
C LYS A 485 -39.12 27.27 33.53
N HIS A 486 -39.98 27.93 34.30
CA HIS A 486 -39.73 28.87 35.40
C HIS A 486 -38.72 30.04 35.30
N GLU A 487 -39.30 31.22 35.59
CA GLU A 487 -38.84 32.29 36.49
C GLU A 487 -38.06 33.52 35.95
N LYS A 488 -38.74 34.67 36.16
CA LYS A 488 -38.26 35.98 36.66
C LYS A 488 -37.60 36.99 35.68
N SER A 489 -38.40 38.04 35.44
CA SER A 489 -38.13 39.46 35.74
C SER A 489 -37.01 40.21 35.01
N GLY A 490 -37.40 41.30 34.34
CA GLY A 490 -36.65 42.56 34.36
C GLY A 490 -36.38 43.22 33.00
N VAL A 491 -37.07 44.36 32.76
CA VAL A 491 -36.55 45.68 32.29
C VAL A 491 -35.42 45.65 31.23
N GLY A 492 -35.48 46.28 30.05
CA GLY A 492 -36.20 47.43 29.51
C GLY A 492 -35.35 48.09 28.40
N VAL A 493 -35.93 49.01 27.60
CA VAL A 493 -35.26 50.20 26.96
C VAL A 493 -34.26 49.86 25.82
N GLU A 494 -34.17 50.43 24.61
CA GLU A 494 -34.70 51.60 23.89
C GLU A 494 -34.37 51.50 22.37
N LYS A 495 -35.29 52.02 21.53
CA LYS A 495 -35.13 52.90 20.33
C LYS A 495 -34.26 52.51 19.10
N HIS A 496 -34.95 52.29 17.97
CA HIS A 496 -34.94 52.98 16.64
C HIS A 496 -33.71 53.83 16.18
N PRO A 497 -33.58 54.21 14.87
CA PRO A 497 -34.06 53.60 13.62
C PRO A 497 -33.09 53.69 12.40
N GLU A 498 -33.49 53.02 11.31
CA GLU A 498 -33.39 53.35 9.87
C GLU A 498 -32.33 54.35 9.34
N LYS A 499 -31.65 53.93 8.26
CA LYS A 499 -31.41 54.80 7.08
C LYS A 499 -31.76 54.08 5.78
N ARG A 500 -32.46 54.83 4.93
CA ARG A 500 -33.09 54.49 3.65
C ARG A 500 -32.10 54.47 2.45
N PRO A 501 -32.55 53.95 1.28
CA PRO A 501 -31.68 53.50 0.20
C PRO A 501 -31.65 54.44 -1.02
N THR A 502 -30.67 54.21 -1.89
CA THR A 502 -30.64 54.62 -3.30
C THR A 502 -29.71 53.63 -4.01
N LYS A 503 -29.88 53.16 -5.24
CA LYS A 503 -30.86 53.31 -6.33
C LYS A 503 -30.47 52.21 -7.35
N ASP A 504 -31.45 51.78 -8.13
CA ASP A 504 -31.35 51.30 -9.53
C ASP A 504 -30.11 50.52 -9.99
N GLY A 505 -30.34 49.26 -10.36
CA GLY A 505 -29.42 48.49 -11.18
C GLY A 505 -30.08 47.20 -11.64
N GLN A 506 -30.34 47.09 -12.93
CA GLN A 506 -30.90 45.92 -13.61
C GLN A 506 -30.19 44.63 -13.15
N LYS A 507 -30.95 43.70 -12.55
CA LYS A 507 -30.43 42.38 -12.16
C LYS A 507 -30.21 41.54 -13.43
N SER A 508 -28.94 41.41 -13.79
CA SER A 508 -28.42 40.46 -14.77
C SER A 508 -28.67 39.02 -14.29
N ILE A 509 -28.97 38.14 -15.26
CA ILE A 509 -29.36 36.72 -15.13
C ILE A 509 -28.27 35.89 -14.39
N TRP A 510 -27.08 36.46 -14.21
CA TRP A 510 -25.94 35.83 -13.53
C TRP A 510 -25.90 36.04 -12.01
N SER A 511 -26.80 36.83 -11.43
CA SER A 511 -26.87 37.05 -9.97
C SER A 511 -27.47 35.88 -9.17
N ALA A 512 -27.88 34.80 -9.85
CA ALA A 512 -28.41 33.58 -9.22
C ALA A 512 -27.35 32.48 -9.04
N LEU A 513 -26.08 32.75 -9.34
CA LEU A 513 -25.00 31.76 -9.29
C LEU A 513 -23.82 32.21 -8.42
N ASP A 514 -24.09 32.80 -7.25
CA ASP A 514 -23.07 32.95 -6.20
C ASP A 514 -23.65 32.48 -4.86
N GLY A 515 -23.42 31.19 -4.59
CA GLY A 515 -23.57 30.58 -3.28
C GLY A 515 -22.19 30.27 -2.71
N ASN A 516 -21.69 31.21 -1.89
CA ASN A 516 -20.62 31.08 -0.88
C ASN A 516 -19.76 29.79 -0.90
N LEU A 517 -18.57 29.90 -1.48
CA LEU A 517 -17.40 29.12 -1.05
C LEU A 517 -16.47 30.04 -0.25
N GLY A 518 -16.35 29.77 1.05
CA GLY A 518 -15.14 30.01 1.84
C GLY A 518 -14.86 31.45 2.29
N LEU A 519 -15.33 31.82 3.47
CA LEU A 519 -14.52 32.61 4.41
C LEU A 519 -13.93 31.66 5.45
N ILE A 520 -12.76 31.10 5.11
CA ILE A 520 -11.77 30.65 6.08
C ILE A 520 -10.44 31.23 5.59
N ASN A 521 -10.05 32.36 6.20
CA ASN A 521 -8.69 32.69 6.65
C ASN A 521 -8.67 34.14 7.13
N GLU A 522 -8.62 34.33 8.44
CA GLU A 522 -7.62 35.13 9.16
C GLU A 522 -7.59 34.70 10.64
#